data_AF-A0A2K9MIJ3-F1
#
_entry.id   AF-A0A2K9MIJ3-F1
#
_cell.length_a   1.000
_cell.length_b   1.000
_cell.length_c   1.000
_cell.angle_alpha   90.00
_cell.angle_beta   90.00
_cell.angle_gamma   90.00
#
_symmetry.space_group_name_H-M   'P 1'
#
loop_
_entity.id
_entity.type
_entity.pdbx_description
1 polymer ?
#
loop_
_entity_poly.entity_id
_entity_poly.type
_entity_poly.pdbx_seq_one_letter_code
_entity_poly.pdbx_strand_id
1 'polypeptide(L)'
;MTPLDALCPAPFHELPDADRARVLNRLADTTLFVALADDPQGDRARLLMLGADEARTALAADQPERLADFLSAPTAHAELPGRVLAAMLAAEGAALMVNPGAPSQMLLDAGMLGWLSQALSAQPEATEAAQARLSAPALPVVAALADPLAARLADMAGLVEGLGIVGADWGQAGSGPGERGHLLVVLGAPADQQPRIAKALAEMLAFLPPLPDRCDVAFDLKLPPEAVVLRPQAPAPQPEPRKTPRAPGSDPDKPPILRF
;
A
#
# COMPACT_ATOMS: atom_id res chain seq x y z
N MET A 1 -5.00 -15.21 -6.11
CA MET A 1 -5.61 -14.13 -5.31
C MET A 1 -4.48 -13.27 -4.79
N THR A 2 -4.42 -12.02 -5.25
CA THR A 2 -3.36 -11.06 -4.92
C THR A 2 -3.69 -10.27 -3.64
N PRO A 3 -2.74 -9.50 -3.07
CA PRO A 3 -3.04 -8.61 -1.96
C PRO A 3 -4.15 -7.59 -2.26
N LEU A 4 -4.26 -7.11 -3.50
CA LEU A 4 -5.36 -6.24 -3.92
C LEU A 4 -6.69 -6.99 -3.97
N ASP A 5 -6.72 -8.22 -4.51
CA ASP A 5 -7.94 -9.03 -4.51
C ASP A 5 -8.47 -9.29 -3.10
N ALA A 6 -7.57 -9.55 -2.15
CA ALA A 6 -7.94 -9.84 -0.76
C ALA A 6 -8.63 -8.65 -0.06
N LEU A 7 -8.41 -7.43 -0.54
CA LEU A 7 -9.04 -6.21 -0.02
C LEU A 7 -10.37 -5.87 -0.74
N CYS A 8 -10.75 -6.62 -1.78
CA CYS A 8 -11.96 -6.38 -2.57
C CYS A 8 -12.94 -7.57 -2.45
N PRO A 9 -13.60 -7.77 -1.30
CA PRO A 9 -14.62 -8.81 -1.12
C PRO A 9 -15.91 -8.52 -1.92
N ALA A 10 -16.08 -7.26 -2.35
CA ALA A 10 -17.10 -6.77 -3.26
C ALA A 10 -16.43 -5.84 -4.28
N PRO A 11 -17.09 -5.47 -5.39
CA PRO A 11 -16.53 -4.56 -6.39
C PRO A 11 -16.03 -3.26 -5.73
N PHE A 12 -14.85 -2.77 -6.13
CA PHE A 12 -14.20 -1.61 -5.50
C PHE A 12 -15.14 -0.41 -5.33
N HIS A 13 -15.92 -0.08 -6.36
CA HIS A 13 -16.82 1.06 -6.37
C HIS A 13 -18.07 0.90 -5.49
N GLU A 14 -18.31 -0.29 -4.97
CA GLU A 14 -19.40 -0.60 -4.03
C GLU A 14 -18.90 -0.71 -2.58
N LEU A 15 -17.57 -0.69 -2.37
CA LEU A 15 -17.00 -0.75 -1.03
C LEU A 15 -17.30 0.54 -0.24
N PRO A 16 -17.46 0.44 1.09
CA PRO A 16 -17.46 1.61 1.97
C PRO A 16 -16.20 2.47 1.77
N ASP A 17 -16.31 3.78 2.01
CA ASP A 17 -15.22 4.73 1.81
C ASP A 17 -13.91 4.31 2.49
N ALA A 18 -13.99 3.83 3.74
CA ALA A 18 -12.84 3.36 4.51
C ALA A 18 -12.14 2.16 3.86
N ASP A 19 -12.89 1.25 3.23
CA ASP A 19 -12.33 0.09 2.56
C ASP A 19 -11.73 0.45 1.19
N ARG A 20 -12.39 1.34 0.42
CA ARG A 20 -11.79 1.90 -0.82
C ARG A 20 -10.46 2.58 -0.53
N ALA A 21 -10.41 3.38 0.52
CA ALA A 21 -9.21 4.02 1.01
C ALA A 21 -8.06 3.03 1.26
N ARG A 22 -8.34 1.91 1.93
CA ARG A 22 -7.36 0.83 2.18
C ARG A 22 -6.87 0.20 0.87
N VAL A 23 -7.77 -0.03 -0.09
CA VAL A 23 -7.41 -0.54 -1.43
C VAL A 23 -6.47 0.44 -2.15
N LEU A 24 -6.76 1.75 -2.13
CA LEU A 24 -5.93 2.78 -2.77
C LEU A 24 -4.55 2.92 -2.11
N ASN A 25 -4.49 2.83 -0.77
CA ASN A 25 -3.23 2.80 -0.05
C ASN A 25 -2.38 1.58 -0.44
N ARG A 26 -2.99 0.39 -0.55
CA ARG A 26 -2.30 -0.83 -1.03
C ARG A 26 -1.87 -0.69 -2.50
N LEU A 27 -2.71 -0.10 -3.35
CA LEU A 27 -2.40 0.13 -4.77
C LEU A 27 -1.15 0.98 -4.92
N ALA A 28 -0.99 2.02 -4.11
CA ALA A 28 0.16 2.92 -4.13
C ALA A 28 1.51 2.17 -3.97
N ASP A 29 1.52 1.12 -3.15
CA ASP A 29 2.71 0.30 -2.85
C ASP A 29 2.81 -0.97 -3.71
N THR A 30 1.79 -1.26 -4.52
CA THR A 30 1.79 -2.43 -5.40
C THR A 30 2.58 -2.12 -6.66
N THR A 31 3.52 -2.99 -7.04
CA THR A 31 4.11 -2.96 -8.39
C THR A 31 3.03 -3.35 -9.39
N LEU A 32 2.74 -2.44 -10.31
CA LEU A 32 1.80 -2.65 -11.40
C LEU A 32 2.55 -2.86 -12.71
N PHE A 33 2.07 -3.80 -13.49
CA PHE A 33 2.41 -4.00 -14.87
C PHE A 33 1.44 -3.14 -15.70
N VAL A 34 1.93 -2.09 -16.33
CA VAL A 34 1.13 -1.20 -17.20
C VAL A 34 1.36 -1.59 -18.67
N ALA A 35 0.28 -1.79 -19.42
CA ALA A 35 0.34 -2.19 -20.80
C ALA A 35 1.00 -1.12 -21.68
N LEU A 36 1.82 -1.56 -22.64
CA LEU A 36 2.48 -0.71 -23.62
C LEU A 36 1.84 -0.90 -24.99
N ALA A 37 1.83 0.18 -25.78
CA ALA A 37 1.33 0.15 -27.14
C ALA A 37 2.29 -0.56 -28.11
N ASP A 38 3.58 -0.60 -27.76
CA ASP A 38 4.68 -1.15 -28.55
C ASP A 38 5.85 -1.50 -27.62
N ASP A 39 6.78 -2.31 -28.14
CA ASP A 39 8.00 -2.67 -27.41
C ASP A 39 8.83 -1.42 -27.07
N PRO A 40 9.38 -1.31 -25.84
CA PRO A 40 10.23 -0.19 -25.44
C PRO A 40 11.38 0.06 -26.44
N GLN A 41 11.63 1.33 -26.74
CA GLN A 41 12.74 1.78 -27.58
C GLN A 41 13.78 2.47 -26.71
N GLY A 42 14.81 1.71 -26.28
CA GLY A 42 15.82 2.21 -25.36
C GLY A 42 15.22 2.50 -23.98
N ASP A 43 15.25 3.77 -23.55
CA ASP A 43 14.69 4.25 -22.30
C ASP A 43 13.27 4.82 -22.43
N ARG A 44 12.64 4.67 -23.61
CA ARG A 44 11.29 5.18 -23.89
C ARG A 44 10.31 4.04 -24.06
N ALA A 45 9.19 4.14 -23.34
CA ALA A 45 8.05 3.24 -23.48
C ALA A 45 6.78 4.08 -23.65
N ARG A 46 5.86 3.63 -24.50
CA ARG A 46 4.57 4.28 -24.73
C ARG A 46 3.47 3.45 -24.11
N LEU A 47 2.73 4.01 -23.16
CA LEU A 47 1.60 3.32 -22.56
C LEU A 47 0.51 3.07 -23.60
N LEU A 48 -0.12 1.90 -23.50
CA LEU A 48 -1.35 1.61 -24.22
C LEU A 48 -2.49 2.41 -23.58
N MET A 49 -3.05 3.34 -24.35
CA MET A 49 -4.20 4.15 -23.94
C MET A 49 -5.44 3.69 -24.70
N LEU A 50 -6.51 3.37 -23.96
CA LEU A 50 -7.82 3.05 -24.50
C LEU A 50 -8.70 4.30 -24.52
N GLY A 51 -9.61 4.40 -25.50
CA GLY A 51 -10.52 5.54 -25.66
C GLY A 51 -10.01 6.64 -26.59
N ALA A 52 -10.86 7.65 -26.85
CA ALA A 52 -10.55 8.83 -27.67
C ALA A 52 -10.58 10.11 -26.81
N ASP A 53 -9.78 11.10 -27.22
CA ASP A 53 -9.73 12.47 -26.67
C ASP A 53 -9.51 12.58 -25.14
N GLU A 54 -10.45 13.16 -24.39
CA GLU A 54 -10.30 13.45 -22.95
C GLU A 54 -10.57 12.22 -22.05
N ALA A 55 -11.01 11.08 -22.61
CA ALA A 55 -11.33 9.86 -21.88
C ALA A 55 -10.25 8.77 -21.99
N ARG A 56 -8.98 9.16 -22.17
CA ARG A 56 -7.86 8.21 -22.30
C ARG A 56 -7.67 7.43 -21.01
N THR A 57 -7.69 6.12 -21.12
CA THR A 57 -7.57 5.19 -19.99
C THR A 57 -6.36 4.28 -20.20
N ALA A 58 -5.37 4.37 -19.32
CA ALA A 58 -4.28 3.40 -19.26
C ALA A 58 -4.79 2.08 -18.67
N LEU A 59 -4.12 0.98 -19.03
CA LEU A 59 -4.45 -0.35 -18.51
C LEU A 59 -3.29 -0.91 -17.70
N ALA A 60 -3.56 -1.34 -16.47
CA ALA A 60 -2.56 -1.98 -15.61
C ALA A 60 -3.13 -3.19 -14.86
N ALA A 61 -2.24 -4.07 -14.42
CA ALA A 61 -2.58 -5.15 -13.51
C ALA A 61 -1.46 -5.42 -12.50
N ASP A 62 -1.79 -6.05 -11.38
CA ASP A 62 -0.82 -6.52 -10.38
C ASP A 62 -0.17 -7.87 -10.75
N GLN A 63 -0.60 -8.48 -11.85
CA GLN A 63 0.00 -9.64 -12.48
C GLN A 63 -0.02 -9.47 -14.01
N PRO A 64 1.08 -9.73 -14.73
CA PRO A 64 1.16 -9.50 -16.17
C PRO A 64 0.20 -10.41 -16.96
N GLU A 65 -0.11 -11.61 -16.46
CA GLU A 65 -1.04 -12.55 -17.11
C GLU A 65 -2.44 -11.94 -17.26
N ARG A 66 -2.88 -11.11 -16.30
CA ARG A 66 -4.19 -10.44 -16.35
C ARG A 66 -4.31 -9.48 -17.53
N LEU A 67 -3.22 -8.82 -17.89
CA LEU A 67 -3.21 -7.95 -19.08
C LEU A 67 -3.36 -8.77 -20.36
N ALA A 68 -2.60 -9.87 -20.46
CA ALA A 68 -2.61 -10.72 -21.64
C ALA A 68 -3.97 -11.40 -21.83
N ASP A 69 -4.59 -11.86 -20.74
CA ASP A 69 -5.93 -12.46 -20.73
C ASP A 69 -6.99 -11.43 -21.18
N PHE A 70 -6.95 -10.22 -20.62
CA PHE A 70 -7.93 -9.18 -20.97
C PHE A 70 -7.82 -8.71 -22.43
N LEU A 71 -6.58 -8.53 -22.92
CA LEU A 71 -6.33 -8.12 -24.31
C LEU A 71 -6.37 -9.30 -25.30
N SER A 72 -6.48 -10.53 -24.81
CA SER A 72 -6.42 -11.77 -25.60
C SER A 72 -5.16 -11.86 -26.50
N ALA A 73 -4.04 -11.31 -26.02
CA ALA A 73 -2.78 -11.27 -26.76
C ALA A 73 -1.58 -11.09 -25.80
N PRO A 74 -0.38 -11.59 -26.16
CA PRO A 74 0.85 -11.22 -25.45
C PRO A 74 0.98 -9.69 -25.38
N THR A 75 1.16 -9.16 -24.17
CA THR A 75 1.14 -7.71 -23.91
C THR A 75 2.49 -7.27 -23.34
N ALA A 76 3.22 -6.46 -24.11
CA ALA A 76 4.37 -5.73 -23.60
C ALA A 76 3.93 -4.81 -22.46
N HIS A 77 4.72 -4.73 -21.39
CA HIS A 77 4.36 -3.96 -20.21
C HIS A 77 5.60 -3.34 -19.55
N ALA A 78 5.39 -2.27 -18.80
CA ALA A 78 6.38 -1.70 -17.89
C ALA A 78 5.98 -1.96 -16.44
N GLU A 79 6.97 -2.13 -15.56
CA GLU A 79 6.76 -2.29 -14.12
C GLU A 79 6.94 -0.94 -13.41
N LEU A 80 5.89 -0.49 -12.74
CA LEU A 80 5.89 0.78 -12.00
C LEU A 80 5.20 0.60 -10.65
N PRO A 81 5.73 1.18 -9.55
CA PRO A 81 4.95 1.32 -8.33
C PRO A 81 3.65 2.08 -8.63
N GLY A 82 2.52 1.64 -8.09
CA GLY A 82 1.22 2.27 -8.35
C GLY A 82 1.20 3.77 -8.03
N ARG A 83 1.93 4.21 -7.00
CA ARG A 83 2.10 5.64 -6.69
C ARG A 83 2.76 6.45 -7.81
N VAL A 84 3.71 5.85 -8.54
CA VAL A 84 4.40 6.50 -9.67
C VAL A 84 3.46 6.55 -10.87
N LEU A 85 2.78 5.44 -11.17
CA LEU A 85 1.81 5.38 -12.26
C LEU A 85 0.65 6.37 -12.04
N ALA A 86 0.11 6.44 -10.83
CA ALA A 86 -0.95 7.38 -10.48
C ALA A 86 -0.55 8.84 -10.68
N ALA A 87 0.64 9.24 -10.22
CA ALA A 87 1.13 10.61 -10.39
C ALA A 87 1.34 10.97 -11.87
N MET A 88 1.90 10.04 -12.65
CA MET A 88 2.11 10.22 -14.08
C MET A 88 0.78 10.42 -14.83
N LEU A 89 -0.20 9.55 -14.60
CA LEU A 89 -1.50 9.62 -15.28
C LEU A 89 -2.34 10.81 -14.82
N ALA A 90 -2.27 11.19 -13.54
CA ALA A 90 -2.93 12.39 -13.03
C ALA A 90 -2.41 13.66 -13.72
N ALA A 91 -1.10 13.77 -13.92
CA ALA A 91 -0.49 14.89 -14.63
C ALA A 91 -0.91 14.97 -16.11
N GLU A 92 -1.20 13.82 -16.73
CA GLU A 92 -1.67 13.72 -18.12
C GLU A 92 -3.20 13.83 -18.27
N GLY A 93 -3.94 13.95 -17.16
CA GLY A 93 -5.40 13.95 -17.16
C GLY A 93 -6.01 12.62 -17.63
N ALA A 94 -5.29 11.51 -17.48
CA ALA A 94 -5.72 10.19 -17.92
C ALA A 94 -6.29 9.35 -16.77
N ALA A 95 -7.22 8.44 -17.11
CA ALA A 95 -7.75 7.45 -16.19
C ALA A 95 -6.88 6.18 -16.16
N LEU A 96 -7.10 5.33 -15.16
CA LEU A 96 -6.44 4.04 -15.00
C LEU A 96 -7.47 2.94 -14.76
N MET A 97 -7.50 1.93 -15.63
CA MET A 97 -8.17 0.66 -15.39
C MET A 97 -7.16 -0.31 -14.77
N VAL A 98 -7.45 -0.80 -13.56
CA VAL A 98 -6.63 -1.78 -12.84
C VAL A 98 -7.35 -3.12 -12.81
N ASN A 99 -6.60 -4.21 -13.07
CA ASN A 99 -7.04 -5.60 -12.88
C ASN A 99 -8.41 -5.92 -13.54
N PRO A 100 -8.60 -5.63 -14.83
CA PRO A 100 -9.86 -5.91 -15.50
C PRO A 100 -10.26 -7.39 -15.39
N GLY A 101 -11.51 -7.65 -15.04
CA GLY A 101 -12.07 -9.00 -14.85
C GLY A 101 -11.69 -9.71 -13.55
N ALA A 102 -10.90 -9.08 -12.66
CA ALA A 102 -10.54 -9.65 -11.35
C ALA A 102 -11.38 -9.04 -10.21
N PRO A 103 -11.37 -9.64 -8.99
CA PRO A 103 -12.06 -9.07 -7.82
C PRO A 103 -11.65 -7.63 -7.50
N SER A 104 -10.38 -7.31 -7.71
CA SER A 104 -9.80 -5.97 -7.52
C SER A 104 -9.92 -5.05 -8.75
N GLN A 105 -10.84 -5.33 -9.67
CA GLN A 105 -11.10 -4.44 -10.80
C GLN A 105 -11.54 -3.06 -10.30
N MET A 106 -10.87 -2.01 -10.79
CA MET A 106 -11.24 -0.63 -10.53
C MET A 106 -10.89 0.28 -11.70
N LEU A 107 -11.76 1.25 -11.95
CA LEU A 107 -11.51 2.36 -12.86
C LEU A 107 -11.31 3.62 -12.02
N LEU A 108 -10.12 4.21 -12.09
CA LEU A 108 -9.75 5.42 -11.38
C LEU A 108 -9.63 6.57 -12.37
N ASP A 109 -10.47 7.60 -12.22
CA ASP A 109 -10.35 8.79 -13.04
C ASP A 109 -9.14 9.65 -12.64
N ALA A 110 -8.80 10.65 -13.46
CA ALA A 110 -7.67 11.53 -13.22
C ALA A 110 -7.80 12.30 -11.88
N GLY A 111 -9.02 12.62 -11.44
CA GLY A 111 -9.26 13.31 -10.18
C GLY A 111 -8.91 12.44 -8.98
N MET A 112 -9.32 11.17 -9.00
CA MET A 112 -9.01 10.16 -8.00
C MET A 112 -7.50 9.86 -7.95
N LEU A 113 -6.85 9.78 -9.11
CA LEU A 113 -5.39 9.63 -9.18
C LEU A 113 -4.66 10.87 -8.63
N GLY A 114 -5.17 12.07 -8.93
CA GLY A 114 -4.64 13.32 -8.38
C GLY A 114 -4.78 13.40 -6.86
N TRP A 115 -5.95 13.01 -6.33
CA TRP A 115 -6.18 12.89 -4.89
C TRP A 115 -5.23 11.88 -4.25
N LEU A 116 -5.06 10.70 -4.87
CA LEU A 116 -4.13 9.67 -4.41
C LEU A 116 -2.71 10.22 -4.31
N SER A 117 -2.23 10.90 -5.36
CA SER A 117 -0.90 11.53 -5.35
C SER A 117 -0.79 12.62 -4.27
N GLN A 118 -1.83 13.42 -4.05
CA GLN A 118 -1.83 14.45 -3.01
C GLN A 118 -1.77 13.83 -1.61
N ALA A 119 -2.59 12.82 -1.32
CA ALA A 119 -2.59 12.12 -0.03
C ALA A 119 -1.21 11.52 0.29
N LEU A 120 -0.51 11.01 -0.73
CA LEU A 120 0.84 10.45 -0.59
C LEU A 120 1.96 11.50 -0.54
N SER A 121 1.67 12.75 -0.90
CA SER A 121 2.67 13.83 -0.90
C SER A 121 2.98 14.37 0.49
N ALA A 122 2.09 14.13 1.47
CA ALA A 122 2.27 14.59 2.84
C ALA A 122 3.61 14.11 3.43
N GLN A 123 4.34 15.06 4.02
CA GLN A 123 5.56 14.80 4.78
C GLN A 123 5.29 15.17 6.23
N PRO A 124 5.27 14.19 7.15
CA PRO A 124 5.12 14.48 8.57
C PRO A 124 6.24 15.39 9.04
N GLU A 125 5.87 16.49 9.71
CA GLU A 125 6.85 17.36 10.34
C GLU A 125 7.40 16.68 11.60
N ALA A 126 8.72 16.55 11.69
CA ALA A 126 9.38 16.06 12.89
C ALA A 126 9.48 17.20 13.90
N THR A 127 8.76 17.07 15.01
CA THR A 127 8.80 18.03 16.13
C THR A 127 9.32 17.36 17.38
N GLU A 128 10.00 18.11 18.25
CA GLU A 128 10.24 17.64 19.61
C GLU A 128 8.90 17.40 20.31
N ALA A 129 8.70 16.18 20.81
CA ALA A 129 7.45 15.80 21.46
C ALA A 129 7.27 16.61 22.75
N ALA A 130 6.24 17.45 22.79
CA ALA A 130 5.76 17.98 24.06
C ALA A 130 5.37 16.81 24.98
N GLN A 131 5.72 16.88 26.26
CA GLN A 131 5.47 15.80 27.22
C GLN A 131 3.96 15.56 27.35
N ALA A 132 3.48 14.48 26.76
CA ALA A 132 2.09 14.04 26.87
C ALA A 132 1.93 13.07 28.05
N ARG A 133 0.80 13.17 28.75
CA ARG A 133 0.32 12.10 29.63
C ARG A 133 -0.34 11.03 28.76
N LEU A 134 0.19 9.81 28.84
CA LEU A 134 -0.33 8.68 28.08
C LEU A 134 -1.40 7.93 28.87
N SER A 135 -2.46 7.49 28.19
CA SER A 135 -3.55 6.70 28.76
C SER A 135 -3.96 5.57 27.83
N ALA A 136 -4.89 4.73 28.30
CA ALA A 136 -5.59 3.77 27.43
C ALA A 136 -6.16 4.49 26.19
N PRO A 137 -6.12 3.87 24.99
CA PRO A 137 -6.75 4.43 23.81
C PRO A 137 -8.28 4.35 23.91
N ALA A 138 -8.97 5.25 23.23
CA ALA A 138 -10.42 5.19 23.12
C ALA A 138 -10.84 4.01 22.22
N LEU A 139 -11.86 3.25 22.63
CA LEU A 139 -12.32 2.07 21.89
C LEU A 139 -12.67 2.36 20.42
N PRO A 140 -13.35 3.48 20.06
CA PRO A 140 -13.62 3.79 18.65
C PRO A 140 -12.36 3.97 17.81
N VAL A 141 -11.28 4.50 18.41
CA VAL A 141 -9.99 4.72 17.74
C VAL A 141 -9.30 3.38 17.49
N VAL A 142 -9.32 2.48 18.48
CA VAL A 142 -8.81 1.11 18.29
C VAL A 142 -9.57 0.41 17.17
N ALA A 143 -10.91 0.50 17.15
CA ALA A 143 -11.73 -0.11 16.11
C ALA A 143 -11.44 0.46 14.72
N ALA A 144 -11.20 1.77 14.60
CA ALA A 144 -10.88 2.41 13.33
C ALA A 144 -9.46 2.09 12.82
N LEU A 145 -8.50 1.85 13.72
CA LEU A 145 -7.09 1.76 13.37
C LEU A 145 -6.51 0.34 13.38
N ALA A 146 -7.12 -0.61 14.09
CA ALA A 146 -6.52 -1.94 14.30
C ALA A 146 -6.21 -2.66 12.98
N ASP A 147 -7.19 -2.79 12.08
CA ASP A 147 -7.01 -3.53 10.82
C ASP A 147 -6.07 -2.81 9.83
N PRO A 148 -6.21 -1.49 9.58
CA PRO A 148 -5.24 -0.76 8.76
C PRO A 148 -3.81 -0.85 9.29
N LEU A 149 -3.62 -0.70 10.60
CA LEU A 149 -2.30 -0.80 11.23
C LEU A 149 -1.75 -2.22 11.14
N ALA A 150 -2.56 -3.25 11.37
CA ALA A 150 -2.12 -4.64 11.25
C ALA A 150 -1.60 -4.94 9.83
N ALA A 151 -2.33 -4.49 8.80
CA ALA A 151 -1.90 -4.62 7.41
C ALA A 151 -0.59 -3.85 7.13
N ARG A 152 -0.47 -2.62 7.66
CA ARG A 152 0.74 -1.80 7.49
C ARG A 152 1.95 -2.38 8.21
N LEU A 153 1.76 -2.94 9.40
CA LEU A 153 2.82 -3.59 10.17
C LEU A 153 3.32 -4.88 9.53
N ALA A 154 2.47 -5.61 8.81
CA ALA A 154 2.91 -6.78 8.05
C ALA A 154 3.97 -6.42 7.00
N ASP A 155 3.84 -5.26 6.34
CA ASP A 155 4.84 -4.74 5.39
C ASP A 155 6.13 -4.27 6.10
N MET A 156 6.10 -4.12 7.44
CA MET A 156 7.22 -3.70 8.30
C MET A 156 7.77 -4.86 9.15
N ALA A 157 7.43 -6.11 8.82
CA ALA A 157 7.94 -7.28 9.52
C ALA A 157 9.48 -7.32 9.49
N GLY A 158 10.09 -7.41 10.68
CA GLY A 158 11.55 -7.37 10.85
C GLY A 158 12.15 -5.95 10.86
N LEU A 159 11.35 -4.91 10.63
CA LEU A 159 11.77 -3.50 10.74
C LEU A 159 11.38 -2.87 12.07
N VAL A 160 10.26 -3.30 12.66
CA VAL A 160 9.74 -2.81 13.95
C VAL A 160 9.37 -3.98 14.85
N GLU A 161 9.41 -3.80 16.17
CA GLU A 161 8.99 -4.82 17.14
C GLU A 161 7.48 -4.79 17.39
N GLY A 162 6.86 -3.63 17.22
CA GLY A 162 5.44 -3.42 17.44
C GLY A 162 5.02 -1.97 17.31
N LEU A 163 3.72 -1.73 17.51
CA LEU A 163 3.13 -0.40 17.53
C LEU A 163 2.03 -0.35 18.60
N GLY A 164 2.15 0.60 19.52
CA GLY A 164 1.17 0.87 20.56
C GLY A 164 0.18 1.96 20.12
N ILE A 165 -1.10 1.75 20.40
CA ILE A 165 -2.14 2.78 20.29
C ILE A 165 -2.43 3.28 21.70
N VAL A 166 -2.29 4.58 21.93
CA VAL A 166 -2.53 5.23 23.23
C VAL A 166 -3.33 6.51 23.09
N GLY A 167 -4.03 6.88 24.16
CA GLY A 167 -4.54 8.24 24.35
C GLY A 167 -3.41 9.15 24.83
N ALA A 168 -3.46 10.42 24.43
CA ALA A 168 -2.48 11.43 24.81
C ALA A 168 -3.16 12.74 25.21
N ASP A 169 -2.70 13.32 26.31
CA ASP A 169 -3.11 14.64 26.82
C ASP A 169 -1.85 15.51 26.99
N TRP A 170 -1.77 16.60 26.24
CA TRP A 170 -0.66 17.54 26.24
C TRP A 170 -0.85 18.70 27.23
N GLY A 171 -1.81 18.58 28.15
CA GLY A 171 -2.01 19.53 29.23
C GLY A 171 -0.87 19.51 30.26
N GLN A 172 -0.57 20.66 30.83
CA GLN A 172 0.36 20.80 31.95
C GLN A 172 -0.10 19.95 33.15
N ALA A 173 0.85 19.33 33.86
CA ALA A 173 0.52 18.55 35.06
C ALA A 173 -0.13 19.44 36.13
N GLY A 174 -1.27 19.02 36.67
CA GLY A 174 -2.03 19.80 37.66
C GLY A 174 -2.82 20.97 37.10
N SER A 175 -2.76 21.22 35.78
CA SER A 175 -3.73 22.04 35.07
C SER A 175 -4.88 21.16 34.57
N GLY A 176 -6.04 21.75 34.26
CA GLY A 176 -7.15 21.03 33.64
C GLY A 176 -6.77 20.30 32.35
N PRO A 177 -7.72 19.59 31.70
CA PRO A 177 -7.41 18.85 30.48
C PRO A 177 -6.84 19.78 29.41
N GLY A 178 -5.68 19.41 28.86
CA GLY A 178 -5.09 20.11 27.73
C GLY A 178 -5.65 19.61 26.41
N GLU A 179 -4.93 19.90 25.34
CA GLU A 179 -5.25 19.33 24.03
C GLU A 179 -5.11 17.81 24.09
N ARG A 180 -6.14 17.10 23.61
CA ARG A 180 -6.22 15.63 23.64
C ARG A 180 -6.11 15.05 22.24
N GLY A 181 -5.67 13.82 22.17
CA GLY A 181 -5.59 13.05 20.95
C GLY A 181 -5.02 11.66 21.18
N HIS A 182 -4.36 11.14 20.17
CA HIS A 182 -3.84 9.80 20.13
C HIS A 182 -2.38 9.79 19.66
N LEU A 183 -1.64 8.78 20.11
CA LEU A 183 -0.31 8.49 19.60
C LEU A 183 -0.24 7.05 19.09
N LEU A 184 0.38 6.89 17.92
CA LEU A 184 0.89 5.64 17.41
C LEU A 184 2.36 5.55 17.81
N VAL A 185 2.66 4.74 18.82
CA VAL A 185 4.02 4.59 19.34
C VAL A 185 4.68 3.39 18.69
N VAL A 186 5.57 3.64 17.74
CA VAL A 186 6.36 2.60 17.08
C VAL A 186 7.48 2.15 18.02
N LEU A 187 7.65 0.84 18.16
CA LEU A 187 8.63 0.22 19.05
C LEU A 187 9.75 -0.44 18.25
N GLY A 188 11.00 -0.19 18.62
CA GLY A 188 12.17 -0.89 18.10
C GLY A 188 12.50 -0.55 16.64
N ALA A 189 12.10 0.64 16.18
CA ALA A 189 12.43 1.11 14.84
C ALA A 189 13.85 1.70 14.78
N PRO A 190 14.71 1.30 13.82
CA PRO A 190 16.01 1.94 13.61
C PRO A 190 15.87 3.44 13.36
N ALA A 191 16.70 4.26 14.02
CA ALA A 191 16.60 5.73 13.97
C ALA A 191 16.65 6.30 12.55
N ASP A 192 17.46 5.70 11.67
CA ASP A 192 17.59 6.06 10.26
C ASP A 192 16.34 5.72 9.41
N GLN A 193 15.48 4.82 9.91
CA GLN A 193 14.25 4.40 9.25
C GLN A 193 12.99 5.10 9.79
N GLN A 194 13.08 5.76 10.95
CA GLN A 194 11.94 6.43 11.60
C GLN A 194 11.22 7.43 10.68
N PRO A 195 11.90 8.31 9.90
CA PRO A 195 11.20 9.23 8.99
C PRO A 195 10.36 8.50 7.94
N ARG A 196 10.87 7.38 7.40
CA ARG A 196 10.16 6.57 6.42
C ARG A 196 8.95 5.86 7.03
N ILE A 197 9.09 5.35 8.25
CA ILE A 197 7.99 4.71 8.99
C ILE A 197 6.91 5.72 9.36
N ALA A 198 7.30 6.91 9.85
CA ALA A 198 6.38 8.00 10.15
C ALA A 198 5.59 8.41 8.91
N LYS A 199 6.26 8.60 7.77
CA LYS A 199 5.61 8.86 6.49
C LYS A 199 4.64 7.75 6.11
N ALA A 200 5.05 6.49 6.23
CA ALA A 200 4.23 5.35 5.89
C ALA A 200 2.95 5.24 6.73
N LEU A 201 2.99 5.62 8.01
CA LEU A 201 1.84 5.67 8.92
C LEU A 201 0.96 6.90 8.67
N ALA A 202 1.56 8.06 8.41
CA ALA A 202 0.81 9.27 8.06
C ALA A 202 0.08 9.13 6.72
N GLU A 203 0.72 8.52 5.72
CA GLU A 203 0.05 8.15 4.46
C GLU A 203 -1.16 7.28 4.75
N MET A 204 -1.01 6.20 5.53
CA MET A 204 -2.12 5.32 5.91
C MET A 204 -3.26 6.10 6.58
N LEU A 205 -2.95 6.95 7.57
CA LEU A 205 -3.94 7.77 8.26
C LEU A 205 -4.67 8.73 7.32
N ALA A 206 -3.99 9.28 6.32
CA ALA A 206 -4.60 10.18 5.32
C ALA A 206 -5.64 9.50 4.42
N PHE A 207 -5.59 8.16 4.30
CA PHE A 207 -6.65 7.40 3.61
C PHE A 207 -7.84 7.11 4.51
N LEU A 208 -7.68 7.08 5.83
CA LEU A 208 -8.78 6.72 6.73
C LEU A 208 -9.83 7.85 6.84
N PRO A 209 -11.09 7.51 7.18
CA PRO A 209 -12.04 8.52 7.59
C PRO A 209 -11.44 9.43 8.70
N PRO A 210 -11.74 10.74 8.70
CA PRO A 210 -11.21 11.64 9.70
C PRO A 210 -11.48 11.14 11.12
N LEU A 211 -10.43 11.06 11.93
CA LEU A 211 -10.55 10.76 13.35
C LEU A 211 -11.12 11.96 14.10
N PRO A 212 -11.87 11.75 15.20
CA PRO A 212 -12.46 12.84 15.98
C PRO A 212 -11.41 13.74 16.64
N ASP A 213 -10.28 13.14 17.03
CA ASP A 213 -9.14 13.83 17.62
C ASP A 213 -7.88 13.52 16.80
N ARG A 214 -6.84 14.36 16.97
CA ARG A 214 -5.56 14.18 16.27
C ARG A 214 -4.90 12.83 16.60
N CYS A 215 -4.12 12.32 15.66
CA CYS A 215 -3.36 11.09 15.83
C CYS A 215 -1.95 11.27 15.26
N ASP A 216 -0.97 11.39 16.15
CA ASP A 216 0.44 11.60 15.78
C ASP A 216 1.25 10.31 15.93
N VAL A 217 2.43 10.27 15.31
CA VAL A 217 3.37 9.14 15.40
C VAL A 217 4.50 9.50 16.37
N ALA A 218 4.82 8.60 17.28
CA ALA A 218 5.96 8.70 18.18
C ALA A 218 6.80 7.42 18.13
N PHE A 219 8.04 7.50 18.59
CA PHE A 219 8.97 6.37 18.59
C PHE A 219 9.45 6.11 20.01
N ASP A 220 9.50 4.84 20.41
CA ASP A 220 10.13 4.33 21.62
C ASP A 220 9.72 5.03 22.93
N LEU A 221 8.47 5.50 22.99
CA LEU A 221 7.86 5.99 24.24
C LEU A 221 7.48 4.81 25.14
N LYS A 222 7.65 5.00 26.46
CA LYS A 222 7.18 4.02 27.45
C LYS A 222 5.65 3.95 27.42
N LEU A 223 5.13 2.81 26.97
CA LEU A 223 3.70 2.55 26.92
C LEU A 223 3.09 2.35 28.33
N PRO A 224 1.87 2.84 28.58
CA PRO A 224 1.09 2.46 29.75
C PRO A 224 0.64 0.99 29.65
N PRO A 225 0.39 0.29 30.77
CA PRO A 225 -0.07 -1.11 30.78
C PRO A 225 -1.34 -1.35 29.96
N GLU A 226 -2.20 -0.34 29.84
CA GLU A 226 -3.48 -0.39 29.14
C GLU A 226 -3.38 -0.04 27.64
N ALA A 227 -2.17 0.17 27.11
CA ALA A 227 -1.97 0.38 25.69
C ALA A 227 -2.40 -0.85 24.87
N VAL A 228 -2.98 -0.62 23.70
CA VAL A 228 -3.22 -1.70 22.73
C VAL A 228 -1.98 -1.83 21.86
N VAL A 229 -1.32 -2.99 21.89
CA VAL A 229 -0.08 -3.22 21.14
C VAL A 229 -0.32 -4.22 20.01
N LEU A 230 -0.05 -3.77 18.79
CA LEU A 230 -0.03 -4.58 17.59
C LEU A 230 1.41 -5.01 17.31
N ARG A 231 1.60 -6.25 16.86
CA ARG A 231 2.91 -6.76 16.46
C ARG A 231 2.88 -7.20 14.99
N PRO A 232 3.93 -6.93 14.21
CA PRO A 232 4.06 -7.46 12.86
C PRO A 232 3.91 -8.96 12.86
N GLN A 233 3.03 -9.47 12.01
CA GLN A 233 2.99 -10.89 11.71
C GLN A 233 4.03 -11.18 10.63
N ALA A 234 4.91 -12.15 10.87
CA ALA A 234 5.82 -12.60 9.82
C ALA A 234 5.00 -13.13 8.63
N PRO A 235 5.30 -12.74 7.38
CA PRO A 235 4.64 -13.32 6.22
C PRO A 235 4.83 -14.84 6.23
N ALA A 236 3.76 -15.57 5.92
CA ALA A 236 3.87 -17.02 5.75
C ALA A 236 4.93 -17.32 4.68
N PRO A 237 5.80 -18.33 4.86
CA PRO A 237 6.79 -18.67 3.85
C PRO A 237 6.10 -18.94 2.52
N GLN A 238 6.49 -18.20 1.48
CA GLN A 238 5.99 -18.46 0.13
C GLN A 238 6.42 -19.87 -0.28
N PRO A 239 5.52 -20.70 -0.83
CA PRO A 239 5.92 -21.99 -1.37
C PRO A 239 6.97 -21.77 -2.44
N GLU A 240 8.13 -22.42 -2.30
CA GLU A 240 9.19 -22.34 -3.32
C GLU A 240 8.58 -22.65 -4.69
N PRO A 241 8.93 -21.88 -5.75
CA PRO A 241 8.48 -22.18 -7.09
C PRO A 241 8.83 -23.64 -7.38
N ARG A 242 7.79 -24.47 -7.60
CA ARG A 242 7.98 -25.87 -7.97
C ARG A 242 8.89 -25.88 -9.18
N LYS A 243 10.11 -26.38 -9.00
CA LYS A 243 11.02 -26.69 -10.11
C LYS A 243 10.28 -27.69 -10.99
N THR A 244 9.69 -27.21 -12.08
CA THR A 244 9.11 -28.08 -13.10
C THR A 244 10.23 -29.00 -13.57
N PRO A 245 10.07 -30.33 -13.52
CA PRO A 245 11.07 -31.23 -14.06
C PRO A 245 11.33 -30.85 -15.51
N ARG A 246 12.58 -30.49 -15.84
CA ARG A 246 12.98 -30.32 -17.25
C ARG A 246 12.75 -31.67 -17.95
N ALA A 247 12.04 -31.67 -19.07
CA ALA A 247 11.86 -32.88 -19.86
C ALA A 247 13.24 -33.44 -20.28
N PRO A 248 13.49 -34.76 -20.19
CA PRO A 248 14.75 -35.35 -20.62
C PRO A 248 15.06 -34.96 -22.08
N GLY A 249 16.26 -34.43 -22.34
CA GLY A 249 16.70 -34.01 -23.69
C GLY A 249 16.44 -32.55 -24.07
N SER A 250 15.99 -31.70 -23.15
CA SER A 250 15.74 -30.25 -23.40
C SER A 250 16.97 -29.35 -23.19
N ASP A 251 18.13 -29.94 -22.89
CA ASP A 251 19.40 -29.22 -22.66
C ASP A 251 20.25 -29.33 -23.93
N PRO A 252 20.46 -28.23 -24.69
CA PRO A 252 21.25 -28.23 -25.92
C PRO A 252 22.69 -28.74 -25.70
N ASP A 253 23.20 -28.59 -24.49
CA ASP A 253 24.56 -29.00 -24.09
C ASP A 253 24.61 -30.46 -23.59
N LYS A 254 23.46 -31.14 -23.46
CA LYS A 254 23.35 -32.55 -23.06
C LYS A 254 22.35 -33.30 -23.94
N PRO A 255 22.70 -33.58 -25.20
CA PRO A 255 21.86 -34.37 -26.09
C PRO A 255 21.65 -35.78 -25.52
N PRO A 256 20.47 -36.39 -25.78
CA PRO A 256 20.17 -37.73 -25.29
C PRO A 256 21.13 -38.78 -25.87
N ILE A 257 21.68 -39.62 -25.00
CA ILE A 257 22.55 -40.74 -25.41
C ILE A 257 21.66 -41.88 -25.89
N LEU A 258 21.63 -42.11 -27.20
CA LEU A 258 20.99 -43.29 -27.79
C LEU A 258 21.88 -44.52 -27.53
N ARG A 259 21.37 -45.47 -26.75
CA ARG A 259 21.96 -46.80 -26.62
C ARG A 259 21.24 -47.73 -27.59
N PHE A 260 21.98 -48.25 -28.56
CA PHE A 260 21.58 -49.38 -29.39
C PHE A 260 22.05 -50.68 -28.76
#